data_AF-Q9RXD0-F1
#
_entry.id   AF-Q9RXD0-F1
#
_cell.length_a   1.000
_cell.length_b   1.000
_cell.length_c   1.000
_cell.angle_alpha   90.00
_cell.angle_beta   90.00
_cell.angle_gamma   90.00
#
_symmetry.space_group_name_H-M   'P 1'
#
loop_
_entity.id
_entity.type
_entity.pdbx_description
1 polymer ?
#
loop_
_entity_poly.entity_id
_entity_poly.type
_entity_poly.pdbx_seq_one_letter_code
_entity_poly.pdbx_strand_id
1 'polypeptide(L)'
;MEWVTPPLSSAAWPAALNAVLEALCGLGVESAELMHGWSFSDFSDTPEFAAMEWQTEEVTLAALPELLRERARLGFCLGRDDLFLTLIGGAELKLCHEGDLHLRAEDESFAVHLAGCLAKQGISLTRRAGA
;
A
#
# COMPACT_ATOMS: atom_id res chain seq x y z
N MET A 1 -13.49 7.15 -7.06
CA MET A 1 -12.65 7.19 -8.28
C MET A 1 -11.43 6.31 -8.06
N GLU A 2 -10.84 5.74 -9.12
CA GLU A 2 -9.67 4.84 -9.02
C GLU A 2 -8.47 5.40 -9.82
N TRP A 3 -7.28 5.33 -9.23
CA TRP A 3 -6.00 5.62 -9.85
C TRP A 3 -5.05 4.46 -9.63
N VAL A 4 -4.18 4.22 -10.60
CA VAL A 4 -3.29 3.07 -10.62
C VAL A 4 -1.92 3.45 -11.20
N THR A 5 -0.86 2.86 -10.65
CA THR A 5 0.48 2.93 -11.23
C THR A 5 0.63 1.86 -12.31
N PRO A 6 1.53 2.01 -13.29
CA PRO A 6 2.03 0.84 -14.01
C PRO A 6 2.63 -0.19 -13.03
N PRO A 7 2.75 -1.46 -13.43
CA PRO A 7 3.47 -2.45 -12.62
C PRO A 7 4.88 -1.97 -12.27
N LEU A 8 5.19 -2.04 -10.97
CA LEU A 8 6.44 -1.64 -10.37
C LEU A 8 7.38 -2.84 -10.30
N SER A 9 8.67 -2.60 -10.55
CA SER A 9 9.69 -3.60 -10.26
C SER A 9 9.82 -3.84 -8.76
N SER A 10 10.29 -5.02 -8.34
CA SER A 10 10.53 -5.34 -6.93
C SER A 10 11.40 -4.28 -6.21
N ALA A 11 12.37 -3.70 -6.92
CA ALA A 11 13.26 -2.67 -6.39
C ALA A 11 12.60 -1.29 -6.19
N ALA A 12 11.45 -1.03 -6.83
CA ALA A 12 10.74 0.24 -6.74
C ALA A 12 9.80 0.32 -5.53
N TRP A 13 9.41 -0.82 -4.94
CA TRP A 13 8.45 -0.85 -3.82
C TRP A 13 8.87 -0.07 -2.58
N PRO A 14 10.14 -0.09 -2.13
CA PRO A 14 10.56 0.77 -1.02
C PRO A 14 10.35 2.26 -1.31
N ALA A 15 10.61 2.70 -2.54
CA ALA A 15 10.41 4.09 -2.95
C ALA A 15 8.91 4.44 -3.06
N ALA A 16 8.10 3.52 -3.60
CA ALA A 16 6.65 3.67 -3.66
C ALA A 16 6.02 3.76 -2.27
N LEU A 17 6.40 2.87 -1.34
CA LEU A 17 5.94 2.89 0.04
C LEU A 17 6.33 4.19 0.75
N ASN A 18 7.57 4.65 0.57
CA ASN A 18 8.00 5.94 1.13
C ASN A 18 7.19 7.10 0.57
N ALA A 19 6.89 7.12 -0.72
CA ALA A 19 6.04 8.14 -1.34
C ALA A 19 4.59 8.10 -0.81
N VAL A 20 4.05 6.91 -0.57
CA VAL A 20 2.74 6.74 0.09
C VAL A 20 2.76 7.33 1.49
N LEU A 21 3.74 6.96 2.30
CA LEU A 21 3.87 7.46 3.68
C LEU A 21 4.09 8.96 3.74
N GLU A 22 4.89 9.51 2.82
CA GLU A 22 5.08 10.96 2.67
C GLU A 22 3.76 11.65 2.36
N ALA A 23 2.98 11.11 1.41
CA ALA A 23 1.68 11.66 1.04
C ALA A 23 0.68 11.61 2.19
N LEU A 24 0.59 10.48 2.90
CA LEU A 24 -0.29 10.32 4.05
C LEU A 24 0.07 11.28 5.19
N CYS A 25 1.37 11.41 5.49
CA CYS A 25 1.87 12.36 6.49
C CYS A 25 1.58 13.82 6.09
N GLY A 26 1.76 14.17 4.81
CA GLY A 26 1.43 15.49 4.28
C GLY A 26 -0.04 15.86 4.37
N LEU A 27 -0.93 14.86 4.43
CA LEU A 27 -2.37 15.01 4.63
C LEU A 27 -2.78 14.94 6.11
N GLY A 28 -1.83 14.80 7.04
CA GLY A 28 -2.10 14.73 8.48
C GLY A 28 -2.76 13.41 8.92
N VAL A 29 -2.62 12.34 8.14
CA VAL A 29 -3.10 11.02 8.52
C VAL A 29 -2.15 10.44 9.57
N GLU A 30 -2.68 9.98 10.69
CA GLU A 30 -1.89 9.41 11.80
C GLU A 30 -2.04 7.90 11.92
N SER A 31 -3.22 7.36 11.58
CA SER A 31 -3.53 5.93 11.60
C SER A 31 -4.33 5.49 10.37
N ALA A 32 -4.31 4.19 10.12
CA ALA A 32 -5.09 3.53 9.08
C ALA A 32 -5.45 2.10 9.54
N GLU A 33 -6.48 1.52 8.94
CA GLU A 33 -6.68 0.08 9.01
C GLU A 33 -5.76 -0.59 7.97
N LEU A 34 -4.97 -1.54 8.45
CA LEU A 34 -4.07 -2.36 7.65
C LEU A 34 -4.68 -3.74 7.48
N MET A 35 -4.61 -4.29 6.27
CA MET A 35 -4.96 -5.67 6.02
C MET A 35 -3.97 -6.28 5.03
N HIS A 36 -3.44 -7.44 5.39
CA HIS A 36 -2.78 -8.34 4.44
C HIS A 36 -3.86 -9.15 3.74
N GLY A 37 -3.91 -9.13 2.41
CA GLY A 37 -4.85 -9.94 1.64
C GLY A 37 -4.14 -11.07 0.91
N TRP A 38 -4.62 -11.39 -0.28
CA TRP A 38 -4.11 -12.47 -1.11
C TRP A 38 -2.58 -12.42 -1.30
N SER A 39 -1.92 -13.59 -1.32
CA SER A 39 -0.46 -13.71 -1.40
C SER A 39 0.03 -14.75 -2.42
N PHE A 40 1.09 -14.40 -3.17
CA PHE A 40 1.91 -15.35 -3.96
C PHE A 40 3.07 -15.96 -3.15
N SER A 41 3.28 -15.50 -1.93
CA SER A 41 4.36 -15.95 -1.05
C SER A 41 3.98 -17.23 -0.31
N ASP A 42 4.97 -18.08 -0.09
CA ASP A 42 4.79 -19.31 0.70
C ASP A 42 5.08 -19.00 2.17
N PHE A 43 4.04 -19.14 3.00
CA PHE A 43 4.11 -18.93 4.46
C PHE A 43 4.05 -20.24 5.24
N SER A 44 4.39 -21.38 4.62
CA SER A 44 4.36 -22.69 5.29
C SER A 44 5.23 -22.78 6.55
N ASP A 45 6.33 -22.00 6.60
CA ASP A 45 7.20 -21.88 7.77
C ASP A 45 6.65 -20.93 8.86
N THR A 46 5.60 -20.15 8.55
CA THR A 46 4.96 -19.16 9.44
C THR A 46 3.42 -19.23 9.33
N PRO A 47 2.80 -20.36 9.68
CA PRO A 47 1.36 -20.60 9.49
C PRO A 47 0.48 -19.61 10.26
N GLU A 48 0.95 -19.08 11.38
CA GLU A 48 0.29 -18.03 12.15
C GLU A 48 0.17 -16.72 11.36
N PHE A 49 1.17 -16.38 10.56
CA PHE A 49 1.12 -15.19 9.70
C PHE A 49 0.18 -15.40 8.52
N ALA A 50 0.18 -16.59 7.92
CA ALA A 50 -0.80 -16.97 6.90
C ALA A 50 -2.24 -16.86 7.42
N ALA A 51 -2.47 -17.23 8.68
CA ALA A 51 -3.79 -17.12 9.30
C ALA A 51 -4.26 -15.67 9.51
N MET A 52 -3.37 -14.67 9.45
CA MET A 52 -3.71 -13.25 9.55
C MET A 52 -4.25 -12.66 8.24
N GLU A 53 -4.25 -13.41 7.13
CA GLU A 53 -4.83 -12.96 5.86
C GLU A 53 -6.30 -12.53 6.05
N TRP A 54 -6.67 -11.41 5.43
CA TRP A 54 -7.98 -10.76 5.50
C TRP A 54 -8.41 -10.27 6.89
N GLN A 55 -7.50 -10.27 7.88
CA GLN A 55 -7.76 -9.65 9.17
C GLN A 55 -7.31 -8.18 9.13
N THR A 56 -8.19 -7.29 9.57
CA THR A 56 -7.89 -5.86 9.71
C THR A 56 -7.29 -5.58 11.08
N GLU A 57 -6.28 -4.72 11.13
CA GLU A 57 -5.76 -4.15 12.36
C GLU A 57 -5.55 -2.64 12.21
N GLU A 58 -5.81 -1.88 13.27
CA GLU A 58 -5.48 -0.46 13.28
C GLU A 58 -3.98 -0.27 13.53
N VAL A 59 -3.32 0.51 12.68
CA VAL A 59 -1.90 0.80 12.81
C VAL A 59 -1.64 2.30 12.78
N THR A 60 -0.66 2.74 13.56
CA THR A 60 -0.10 4.09 13.40
C THR A 60 0.81 4.12 12.18
N LEU A 61 0.68 5.15 11.34
CA LEU A 61 1.47 5.25 10.11
C LEU A 61 2.98 5.37 10.40
N ALA A 62 3.35 5.93 11.55
CA ALA A 62 4.73 6.00 12.01
C ALA A 62 5.35 4.61 12.28
N ALA A 63 4.54 3.62 12.69
CA ALA A 63 4.99 2.25 12.95
C ALA A 63 5.00 1.37 11.69
N LEU A 64 4.27 1.77 10.64
CA LEU A 64 4.09 0.95 9.43
C LEU A 64 5.42 0.50 8.78
N PRO A 65 6.48 1.34 8.65
CA PRO A 65 7.75 0.87 8.11
C PRO A 65 8.38 -0.28 8.86
N GLU A 66 8.32 -0.27 10.20
CA GLU A 66 8.92 -1.34 11.00
C GLU A 66 8.06 -2.61 10.94
N LEU A 67 6.74 -2.47 11.04
CA LEU A 67 5.80 -3.57 10.89
C LEU A 67 5.99 -4.30 9.54
N LEU A 68 6.18 -3.56 8.45
CA LEU A 68 6.41 -4.17 7.14
C LEU A 68 7.77 -4.86 7.04
N ARG A 69 8.81 -4.38 7.74
CA ARG A 69 10.08 -5.10 7.84
C ARG A 69 9.93 -6.40 8.63
N GLU A 70 9.16 -6.38 9.71
CA GLU A 70 8.86 -7.58 10.50
C GLU A 70 8.11 -8.60 9.64
N ARG A 71 7.04 -8.19 8.95
CA ARG A 71 6.30 -9.06 8.02
C ARG A 71 7.17 -9.58 6.89
N ALA A 72 8.10 -8.78 6.36
CA ALA A 72 9.03 -9.23 5.33
C ALA A 72 9.98 -10.33 5.83
N ARG A 73 10.35 -10.34 7.12
CA ARG A 73 11.11 -11.45 7.72
C ARG A 73 10.29 -12.75 7.82
N LEU A 74 8.96 -12.64 7.81
CA LEU A 74 8.01 -13.75 7.74
C LEU A 74 7.69 -14.16 6.29
N GLY A 75 8.36 -13.57 5.30
CA GLY A 75 8.20 -13.90 3.88
C GLY A 75 7.29 -12.95 3.10
N PHE A 76 6.65 -11.97 3.74
CA PHE A 76 5.76 -11.01 3.06
C PHE A 76 6.53 -10.14 2.05
N CYS A 77 6.00 -10.01 0.85
CA CYS A 77 6.66 -9.34 -0.28
C CYS A 77 5.71 -8.39 -1.01
N LEU A 78 5.96 -7.08 -0.90
CA LEU A 78 5.24 -6.08 -1.68
C LEU A 78 5.36 -6.32 -3.18
N GLY A 79 4.25 -6.18 -3.90
CA GLY A 79 4.14 -6.48 -5.33
C GLY A 79 4.01 -7.95 -5.67
N ARG A 80 4.00 -8.82 -4.66
CA ARG A 80 3.62 -10.23 -4.76
C ARG A 80 2.46 -10.57 -3.83
N ASP A 81 2.29 -9.78 -2.78
CA ASP A 81 1.27 -9.94 -1.76
C ASP A 81 0.49 -8.64 -1.62
N ASP A 82 -0.81 -8.77 -1.36
CA ASP A 82 -1.70 -7.63 -1.20
C ASP A 82 -1.51 -6.95 0.16
N LEU A 83 -1.25 -5.64 0.14
CA LEU A 83 -1.37 -4.78 1.31
C LEU A 83 -2.45 -3.75 1.09
N PHE A 84 -3.45 -3.72 1.97
CA PHE A 84 -4.49 -2.70 1.98
C PHE A 84 -4.25 -1.73 3.13
N LEU A 85 -4.43 -0.44 2.84
CA LEU A 85 -4.53 0.63 3.82
C LEU A 85 -5.85 1.34 3.61
N THR A 86 -6.75 1.25 4.58
CA THR A 86 -8.02 1.97 4.58
C THR A 86 -7.92 3.14 5.54
N LEU A 87 -8.11 4.35 5.04
CA LEU A 87 -8.01 5.57 5.83
C LEU A 87 -9.36 5.94 6.44
N ILE A 88 -9.31 6.59 7.60
CA ILE A 88 -10.49 7.24 8.18
C ILE A 88 -11.00 8.28 7.17
N GLY A 89 -12.24 8.11 6.70
CA GLY A 89 -12.81 8.94 5.62
C GLY A 89 -12.95 8.22 4.27
N GLY A 90 -12.53 6.96 4.17
CA GLY A 90 -12.92 6.07 3.06
C GLY A 90 -12.00 6.06 1.85
N ALA A 91 -10.87 6.78 1.90
CA ALA A 91 -9.81 6.57 0.92
C ALA A 91 -9.09 5.25 1.21
N GLU A 92 -8.72 4.54 0.15
CA GLU A 92 -8.07 3.24 0.24
C GLU A 92 -6.87 3.18 -0.69
N LEU A 93 -5.78 2.59 -0.18
CA LEU A 93 -4.60 2.26 -0.95
C LEU A 93 -4.43 0.74 -0.99
N LYS A 94 -4.14 0.20 -2.16
CA LYS A 94 -3.77 -1.20 -2.34
C LYS A 94 -2.39 -1.28 -2.99
N LEU A 95 -1.43 -1.88 -2.30
CA LEU A 95 -0.18 -2.32 -2.90
C LEU A 95 -0.43 -3.77 -3.35
N CYS A 96 -0.68 -3.95 -4.64
CA CYS A 96 -1.28 -5.16 -5.19
C CYS A 96 -0.25 -6.23 -5.49
N HIS A 97 -0.66 -7.49 -5.37
CA HIS A 97 0.10 -8.66 -5.80
C HIS A 97 0.37 -8.71 -7.32
N GLU A 98 -0.36 -7.93 -8.13
CA GLU A 98 -0.12 -7.79 -9.58
C GLU A 98 1.05 -6.84 -9.89
N GLY A 99 1.66 -6.24 -8.86
CA GLY A 99 2.82 -5.38 -8.99
C GLY A 99 2.49 -3.90 -9.12
N ASP A 100 1.22 -3.49 -9.09
CA ASP A 100 0.79 -2.09 -9.16
C ASP A 100 0.25 -1.56 -7.83
N LEU A 101 0.22 -0.23 -7.71
CA LEU A 101 -0.39 0.48 -6.60
C LEU A 101 -1.71 1.09 -7.07
N HIS A 102 -2.77 0.83 -6.31
CA HIS A 102 -4.08 1.44 -6.51
C HIS A 102 -4.37 2.45 -5.41
N LEU A 103 -5.04 3.52 -5.81
CA LEU A 103 -5.71 4.46 -4.93
C LEU A 103 -7.17 4.49 -5.31
N ARG A 104 -8.06 4.28 -4.34
CA ARG A 104 -9.48 4.59 -4.44
C ARG A 104 -9.78 5.75 -3.49
N ALA A 105 -10.28 6.85 -4.04
CA ALA A 105 -10.66 8.03 -3.26
C ALA A 105 -11.84 8.76 -3.92
N GLU A 106 -12.62 9.47 -3.11
CA GLU A 106 -13.66 10.38 -3.59
C GLU A 106 -13.12 11.77 -3.91
N ASP A 107 -12.04 12.18 -3.24
CA ASP A 107 -11.39 13.46 -3.46
C ASP A 107 -10.18 13.32 -4.40
N GLU A 108 -10.15 14.10 -5.47
CA GLU A 108 -9.00 14.16 -6.38
C GLU A 108 -7.76 14.78 -5.74
N SER A 109 -7.91 15.58 -4.68
CA SER A 109 -6.78 16.23 -4.00
C SER A 109 -5.80 15.20 -3.43
N PHE A 110 -6.31 14.09 -2.90
CA PHE A 110 -5.51 12.97 -2.41
C PHE A 110 -4.68 12.38 -3.56
N ALA A 111 -5.33 12.10 -4.70
CA ALA A 111 -4.67 11.52 -5.86
C ALA A 111 -3.58 12.44 -6.43
N VAL A 112 -3.84 13.76 -6.48
CA VAL A 112 -2.85 14.75 -6.93
C VAL A 112 -1.66 14.80 -5.96
N HIS A 113 -1.92 14.77 -4.65
CA HIS A 113 -0.86 14.80 -3.65
C HIS A 113 0.02 13.54 -3.74
N LEU A 114 -0.61 12.36 -3.77
CA LEU A 114 0.10 11.09 -3.92
C LEU A 114 0.87 11.01 -5.24
N ALA A 115 0.28 11.45 -6.35
CA ALA A 115 0.95 11.50 -7.65
C ALA A 115 2.19 12.41 -7.59
N GLY A 116 2.12 13.53 -6.86
CA GLY A 116 3.26 14.42 -6.64
C GLY A 116 4.41 13.74 -5.87
N CYS A 117 4.10 12.98 -4.82
CA CYS A 117 5.10 12.22 -4.06
C CYS A 117 5.71 11.09 -4.90
N LEU A 118 4.90 10.33 -5.63
CA LEU A 118 5.35 9.24 -6.51
C LEU A 118 6.23 9.75 -7.67
N ALA A 119 5.89 10.90 -8.25
CA ALA A 119 6.63 11.48 -9.36
C ALA A 119 8.08 11.86 -8.96
N LYS A 120 8.33 12.24 -7.70
CA LYS A 120 9.70 12.47 -7.18
C LYS A 120 10.56 11.20 -7.23
N GLN A 121 9.93 10.04 -7.22
CA GLN A 121 10.58 8.73 -7.34
C GLN A 121 10.56 8.17 -8.77
N GLY A 122 10.09 8.95 -9.75
CA GLY A 122 9.93 8.50 -11.14
C GLY A 122 8.76 7.53 -11.36
N ILE A 123 7.80 7.46 -10.43
CA ILE A 123 6.62 6.59 -10.51
C ILE A 123 5.42 7.42 -10.94
N SER A 124 4.70 6.99 -11.98
CA SER A 124 3.47 7.64 -12.42
C SER A 124 2.24 7.03 -11.74
N LEU A 125 1.28 7.88 -11.42
CA LEU A 125 -0.06 7.48 -10.97
C LEU A 125 -1.08 8.04 -11.96
N THR A 126 -1.87 7.16 -12.56
CA THR A 126 -2.82 7.53 -13.62
C THR A 126 -4.24 7.16 -13.23
N ARG A 127 -5.20 8.00 -13.57
CA ARG A 127 -6.62 7.68 -13.35
C ARG A 127 -7.02 6.52 -14.25
N ARG A 128 -7.66 5.50 -13.68
CA ARG A 128 -8.19 4.37 -14.45
C ARG A 128 -9.41 4.83 -15.24
N ALA A 129 -9.40 4.63 -16.56
CA ALA A 129 -10.55 4.93 -17.39
C ALA A 129 -11.65 3.87 -17.16
N GLY A 130 -12.84 4.29 -16.71
CA GLY A 130 -14.03 3.42 -16.61
C GLY A 130 -14.35 2.82 -15.25
N ALA A 131 -13.85 3.39 -14.14
CA ALA A 131 -14.33 3.07 -12.79
C ALA A 131 -15.66 3.78 -12.47
#